data_AF-A0A3E3IBU6-F1
#
_entry.id   AF-A0A3E3IBU6-F1
#
_cell.length_a   1.000
_cell.length_b   1.000
_cell.length_c   1.000
_cell.angle_alpha   90.00
_cell.angle_beta   90.00
_cell.angle_gamma   90.00
#
_symmetry.space_group_name_H-M   'P 1'
#
loop_
_entity.id
_entity.type
_entity.pdbx_description
1 polymer ?
#
loop_
_entity_poly.entity_id
_entity_poly.type
_entity_poly.pdbx_seq_one_letter_code
_entity_poly.pdbx_strand_id
1 'polypeptide(L)'
;MGTYKRMSKREKVILAKAKRELQKEGILPPNKPKLNRKKYIKEAEAAWDCRDKNMFGWEYYLLRGIYLVMMHREGRSTRSSLEAVGAAKVLNLALRIREFEEMLKARGEHEFKTEDYYNYIKDILEA
;
A
#
# COMPACT_ATOMS: atom_id res chain seq x y z
N MET A 1 5.41 -12.93 -30.73
CA MET A 1 4.53 -12.65 -29.57
C MET A 1 3.15 -13.21 -29.87
N GLY A 2 2.69 -14.21 -29.11
CA GLY A 2 1.37 -14.80 -29.34
C GLY A 2 0.26 -13.83 -28.93
N THR A 3 -0.59 -13.43 -29.88
CA THR A 3 -1.79 -12.64 -29.59
C THR A 3 -2.81 -13.55 -28.92
N TYR A 4 -3.06 -13.33 -27.62
CA TYR A 4 -4.11 -14.07 -26.92
C TYR A 4 -5.48 -13.72 -27.50
N LYS A 5 -6.21 -14.74 -28.00
CA LYS A 5 -7.57 -14.57 -28.50
C LYS A 5 -8.47 -14.06 -27.37
N ARG A 6 -9.15 -12.93 -27.60
CA ARG A 6 -10.09 -12.36 -26.63
C ARG A 6 -11.29 -13.28 -26.49
N MET A 7 -11.47 -13.84 -25.30
CA MET A 7 -12.58 -14.75 -25.02
C MET A 7 -13.95 -14.06 -25.14
N SER A 8 -14.90 -14.77 -25.73
CA SER A 8 -16.33 -14.44 -25.75
C SER A 8 -16.95 -14.56 -24.36
N LYS A 9 -18.13 -13.94 -24.16
CA LYS A 9 -18.89 -14.05 -22.91
C LYS A 9 -19.24 -15.50 -22.57
N ARG A 10 -19.58 -16.32 -23.58
CA ARG A 10 -19.92 -17.74 -23.42
C ARG A 10 -18.74 -18.56 -22.91
N GLU A 11 -17.56 -18.37 -23.50
CA GLU A 11 -16.34 -19.06 -23.09
C GLU A 11 -15.97 -18.74 -21.63
N LYS A 12 -16.14 -17.49 -21.18
CA LYS A 12 -15.88 -17.10 -19.78
C LYS A 12 -16.79 -17.83 -18.79
N VAL A 13 -18.06 -18.02 -19.14
CA VAL A 13 -19.03 -18.74 -18.29
C VAL A 13 -18.65 -20.22 -18.21
N ILE A 14 -18.30 -20.84 -19.34
CA ILE A 14 -17.88 -22.25 -19.39
C ILE A 14 -16.63 -22.46 -18.54
N LEU A 15 -15.58 -21.64 -18.72
CA LEU A 15 -14.35 -21.75 -17.92
C LEU A 15 -14.60 -21.51 -16.42
N ALA A 16 -15.49 -20.57 -16.06
CA ALA A 16 -15.84 -20.33 -14.67
C ALA A 16 -16.56 -21.54 -14.04
N LYS A 17 -17.42 -22.24 -14.80
CA LYS A 17 -18.10 -23.46 -14.33
C LYS A 17 -17.11 -24.61 -14.15
N ALA A 18 -16.28 -24.88 -15.17
CA ALA A 18 -15.24 -25.91 -15.10
C ALA A 18 -14.27 -25.65 -13.92
N LYS A 19 -13.84 -24.40 -13.72
CA LYS A 19 -13.01 -24.03 -12.57
C LYS A 19 -13.67 -24.37 -11.23
N ARG A 20 -14.98 -24.15 -11.08
CA ARG A 20 -15.71 -24.49 -9.85
C ARG A 20 -15.80 -25.98 -9.63
N GLU A 21 -16.03 -26.77 -10.69
CA GLU A 21 -16.06 -28.24 -10.61
C GLU A 21 -14.71 -28.80 -10.20
N LEU A 22 -13.63 -28.36 -10.85
CA LEU A 22 -12.26 -28.74 -10.49
C LEU A 22 -11.87 -28.32 -9.06
N GLN A 23 -12.40 -27.20 -8.56
CA GLN A 23 -12.21 -26.78 -7.16
C GLN A 23 -12.99 -27.67 -6.18
N LYS A 24 -14.19 -28.15 -6.55
CA LYS A 24 -14.97 -29.09 -5.73
C LYS A 24 -14.31 -30.47 -5.66
N GLU A 25 -13.73 -30.91 -6.77
CA GLU A 25 -12.98 -32.17 -6.87
C GLU A 25 -11.60 -32.12 -6.21
N GLY A 26 -11.18 -30.94 -5.70
CA GLY A 26 -9.88 -30.76 -5.05
C GLY A 26 -8.69 -30.69 -5.99
N ILE A 27 -8.91 -30.74 -7.32
CA ILE A 27 -7.87 -30.64 -8.35
C ILE A 27 -7.28 -29.23 -8.38
N LEU A 28 -8.12 -28.21 -8.22
CA LEU A 28 -7.69 -26.81 -8.13
C LEU A 28 -7.85 -26.26 -6.71
N PRO A 29 -6.89 -25.46 -6.20
CA PRO A 29 -7.03 -24.81 -4.91
C PRO A 29 -8.16 -23.77 -4.91
N PRO A 30 -8.73 -23.46 -3.74
CA PRO A 30 -9.72 -22.39 -3.60
C PRO A 30 -9.12 -21.04 -4.03
N ASN A 31 -9.97 -20.12 -4.46
CA ASN A 31 -9.52 -18.77 -4.78
C ASN A 31 -8.96 -18.10 -3.52
N LYS A 32 -7.80 -17.45 -3.66
CA LYS A 32 -7.24 -16.63 -2.58
C LYS A 32 -8.29 -15.60 -2.15
N PRO A 33 -8.62 -15.50 -0.85
CA PRO A 33 -9.57 -14.51 -0.36
C PRO A 33 -9.05 -13.10 -0.66
N LYS A 34 -9.97 -12.16 -0.93
CA LYS A 34 -9.61 -10.75 -1.05
C LYS A 34 -9.04 -10.27 0.28
N LEU A 35 -7.98 -9.47 0.22
CA LEU A 35 -7.41 -8.84 1.42
C LEU A 35 -8.47 -7.94 2.06
N ASN A 36 -8.79 -8.20 3.33
CA ASN A 36 -9.59 -7.28 4.12
C ASN A 36 -8.68 -6.12 4.57
N ARG A 37 -8.63 -5.06 3.76
CA ARG A 37 -7.72 -3.92 3.95
C ARG A 37 -7.88 -3.26 5.33
N LYS A 38 -9.12 -3.06 5.78
CA LYS A 38 -9.39 -2.43 7.09
C LYS A 38 -8.87 -3.30 8.25
N LYS A 39 -9.10 -4.61 8.17
CA LYS A 39 -8.58 -5.56 9.17
C LYS A 39 -7.05 -5.59 9.15
N TYR A 40 -6.46 -5.69 7.96
CA TYR A 40 -5.01 -5.72 7.79
C TYR A 40 -4.31 -4.49 8.38
N ILE A 41 -4.83 -3.29 8.13
CA ILE A 41 -4.30 -2.03 8.70
C ILE A 41 -4.39 -2.06 10.23
N LYS A 42 -5.55 -2.38 10.79
CA LYS A 42 -5.73 -2.43 12.25
C LYS A 42 -4.82 -3.44 12.94
N GLU A 43 -4.61 -4.61 12.32
CA GLU A 43 -3.72 -5.63 12.87
C GLU A 43 -2.26 -5.18 12.82
N ALA A 44 -1.86 -4.49 11.75
CA ALA A 44 -0.52 -3.91 11.64
C ALA A 44 -0.28 -2.79 12.67
N GLU A 45 -1.25 -1.90 12.87
CA GLU A 45 -1.22 -0.85 13.90
C GLU A 45 -1.07 -1.46 15.31
N ALA A 46 -1.92 -2.43 15.65
CA ALA A 46 -1.87 -3.09 16.95
C ALA A 46 -0.53 -3.82 17.17
N ALA A 47 0.00 -4.50 16.15
CA ALA A 47 1.31 -5.15 16.24
C ALA A 47 2.45 -4.12 16.44
N TRP A 48 2.38 -2.99 15.75
CA TRP A 48 3.35 -1.90 15.87
C TRP A 48 3.32 -1.25 17.27
N ASP A 49 2.13 -1.07 17.85
CA ASP A 49 1.97 -0.48 19.18
C ASP A 49 2.48 -1.39 20.31
N CYS A 50 2.46 -2.71 20.08
CA CYS A 50 2.98 -3.74 20.98
C CYS A 50 4.49 -3.99 20.85
N ARG A 51 5.21 -3.27 19.96
CA ARG A 51 6.66 -3.43 19.81
C ARG A 51 7.41 -3.06 21.09
N ASP A 52 8.66 -3.52 21.21
CA ASP A 52 9.55 -3.11 22.31
C ASP A 52 9.85 -1.60 22.22
N LYS A 53 9.24 -0.82 23.11
CA LYS A 53 9.40 0.65 23.16
C LYS A 53 10.74 1.08 23.75
N ASN A 54 11.47 0.18 24.41
CA ASN A 54 12.79 0.47 24.99
C ASN A 54 13.92 0.28 23.98
N MET A 55 13.64 -0.35 22.84
CA MET A 55 14.60 -0.49 21.75
C MET A 55 14.73 0.82 20.96
N PHE A 56 15.97 1.31 20.85
CA PHE A 56 16.34 2.40 19.97
C PHE A 56 16.57 1.89 18.52
N GLY A 57 16.32 2.73 17.52
CA GLY A 57 16.64 2.42 16.11
C GLY A 57 15.51 1.78 15.32
N TRP A 58 14.26 1.85 15.79
CA TRP A 58 13.09 1.44 14.99
C TRP A 58 12.98 2.19 13.67
N GLU A 59 13.53 3.41 13.60
CA GLU A 59 13.62 4.24 12.40
C GLU A 59 14.35 3.51 11.26
N TYR A 60 15.42 2.76 11.58
CA TYR A 60 16.15 1.95 10.60
C TYR A 60 15.24 0.86 10.00
N TYR A 61 14.50 0.14 10.84
CA TYR A 61 13.60 -0.92 10.39
C TYR A 61 12.39 -0.37 9.64
N LEU A 62 11.86 0.78 10.04
CA LEU A 62 10.82 1.50 9.31
C LEU A 62 11.29 1.90 7.92
N LEU A 63 12.45 2.56 7.79
CA LEU A 63 13.02 2.95 6.51
C LEU A 63 13.28 1.71 5.63
N ARG A 64 13.86 0.65 6.20
CA ARG A 64 14.06 -0.61 5.49
C ARG A 64 12.75 -1.22 5.00
N GLY A 65 11.70 -1.19 5.83
CA GLY A 65 10.36 -1.64 5.46
C GLY A 65 9.76 -0.83 4.31
N ILE A 66 9.86 0.50 4.37
CA ILE A 66 9.41 1.40 3.29
C ILE A 66 10.12 1.04 1.98
N TYR A 67 11.44 0.87 1.99
CA TYR A 67 12.19 0.51 0.78
C TYR A 67 11.80 -0.87 0.23
N LEU A 68 11.54 -1.86 1.09
CA LEU A 68 11.08 -3.18 0.65
C LEU A 68 9.72 -3.09 -0.06
N VAL A 69 8.80 -2.27 0.43
CA VAL A 69 7.51 -2.03 -0.22
C VAL A 69 7.69 -1.26 -1.54
N MET A 70 8.58 -0.27 -1.59
CA MET A 70 8.88 0.46 -2.84
C MET A 70 9.45 -0.44 -3.94
N MET A 71 10.17 -1.49 -3.59
CA MET A 71 10.69 -2.46 -4.57
C MET A 71 9.64 -3.48 -5.04
N HIS A 72 8.45 -3.52 -4.41
CA HIS A 72 7.40 -4.46 -4.74
C HIS A 72 6.80 -4.18 -6.13
N ARG A 73 6.75 -5.22 -6.98
CA ARG A 73 6.23 -5.18 -8.36
C ARG A 73 4.90 -5.90 -8.50
N GLU A 74 4.11 -5.51 -9.49
CA GLU A 74 2.82 -6.12 -9.74
C GLU A 74 2.96 -7.43 -10.55
N GLY A 75 2.84 -8.57 -9.89
CA GLY A 75 2.92 -9.89 -10.53
C GLY A 75 4.29 -10.12 -11.20
N ARG A 76 4.29 -10.56 -12.47
CA ARG A 76 5.53 -10.73 -13.27
C ARG A 76 5.90 -9.48 -14.08
N SER A 77 5.25 -8.35 -13.81
CA SER A 77 5.49 -7.09 -14.52
C SER A 77 6.75 -6.40 -14.02
N THR A 78 7.34 -5.55 -14.85
CA THR A 78 8.38 -4.58 -14.45
C THR A 78 7.80 -3.31 -13.82
N ARG A 79 6.47 -3.14 -13.87
CA ARG A 79 5.78 -1.99 -13.29
C ARG A 79 5.80 -2.02 -11.76
N SER A 80 6.06 -0.86 -11.17
CA SER A 80 5.89 -0.64 -9.74
C SER A 80 4.43 -0.86 -9.34
N SER A 81 4.22 -1.48 -8.17
CA SER A 81 2.88 -1.68 -7.62
C SER A 81 2.29 -0.37 -7.05
N LEU A 82 0.97 -0.31 -6.88
CA LEU A 82 0.33 0.82 -6.17
C LEU A 82 0.80 0.92 -4.70
N GLU A 83 1.17 -0.21 -4.09
CA GLU A 83 1.77 -0.25 -2.75
C GLU A 83 3.14 0.42 -2.74
N ALA A 84 3.96 0.19 -3.77
CA ALA A 84 5.24 0.87 -3.95
C ALA A 84 5.08 2.39 -4.11
N VAL A 85 4.07 2.84 -4.85
CA VAL A 85 3.73 4.28 -4.95
C VAL A 85 3.31 4.82 -3.58
N GLY A 86 2.47 4.08 -2.83
CA GLY A 86 2.09 4.44 -1.47
C GLY A 86 3.29 4.60 -0.53
N ALA A 87 4.28 3.71 -0.61
CA ALA A 87 5.51 3.83 0.17
C ALA A 87 6.36 5.03 -0.24
N ALA A 88 6.44 5.35 -1.54
CA ALA A 88 7.11 6.56 -2.01
C ALA A 88 6.42 7.84 -1.51
N LYS A 89 5.08 7.86 -1.42
CA LYS A 89 4.34 8.98 -0.84
C LYS A 89 4.72 9.22 0.62
N VAL A 90 4.98 8.18 1.42
CA VAL A 90 5.43 8.34 2.81
C VAL A 90 6.76 9.11 2.86
N LEU A 91 7.70 8.85 1.96
CA LEU A 91 8.96 9.58 1.89
C LEU A 91 8.75 11.06 1.52
N ASN A 92 7.92 11.34 0.52
CA ASN A 92 7.59 12.70 0.12
C ASN A 92 6.87 13.46 1.24
N LEU A 93 5.93 12.80 1.95
CA LEU A 93 5.26 13.36 3.11
C LEU A 93 6.26 13.70 4.20
N ALA A 94 7.22 12.82 4.52
CA ALA A 94 8.21 13.09 5.56
C ALA A 94 9.01 14.38 5.27
N LEU A 95 9.40 14.61 4.01
CA LEU A 95 10.06 15.84 3.59
C LEU A 95 9.14 17.06 3.73
N ARG A 96 7.91 16.96 3.21
CA ARG A 96 6.94 18.07 3.24
C ARG A 96 6.51 18.44 4.67
N ILE A 97 6.38 17.46 5.56
CA ILE A 97 6.07 17.68 6.97
C ILE A 97 7.19 18.48 7.63
N ARG A 98 8.44 18.10 7.37
CA ARG A 98 9.59 18.84 7.90
C ARG A 98 9.64 20.28 7.38
N GLU A 99 9.42 20.48 6.08
CA GLU A 99 9.34 21.82 5.46
C GLU A 99 8.26 22.68 6.12
N PHE A 100 7.09 22.09 6.38
CA PHE A 100 5.98 22.76 7.06
C PHE A 100 6.37 23.19 8.48
N GLU A 101 6.99 22.31 9.26
CA GLU A 101 7.45 22.63 10.61
C GLU A 101 8.53 23.70 10.65
N GLU A 102 9.47 23.67 9.70
CA GLU A 102 10.51 24.69 9.57
C GLU A 102 9.91 26.06 9.22
N MET A 103 8.90 26.10 8.34
CA MET A 103 8.14 27.32 8.02
C MET A 103 7.42 27.90 9.23
N LEU A 104 6.74 27.07 10.04
CA LEU A 104 6.07 27.52 11.26
C LEU A 104 7.05 28.11 12.27
N LYS A 105 8.17 27.40 12.50
CA LYS A 105 9.26 27.88 13.38
C LYS A 105 9.80 29.23 12.93
N ALA A 106 10.00 29.43 11.62
CA ALA A 106 10.48 30.71 11.09
C ALA A 106 9.49 31.87 11.30
N ARG A 107 8.19 31.59 11.41
CA ARG A 107 7.13 32.58 11.70
C ARG A 107 6.90 32.81 13.19
N GLY A 108 7.54 32.03 14.06
CA GLY A 108 7.25 32.03 15.50
C GLY A 108 5.88 31.43 15.84
N GLU A 109 5.32 30.62 14.93
CA GLU A 109 4.04 29.94 15.11
C GLU A 109 4.28 28.54 15.70
N HIS A 110 3.50 28.18 16.71
CA HIS A 110 3.56 26.86 17.36
C HIS A 110 2.28 26.06 17.20
N GLU A 111 1.23 26.68 16.65
CA GLU A 111 -0.07 26.07 16.40
C GLU A 111 -0.48 26.33 14.96
N PHE A 112 -1.16 25.36 14.36
CA PHE A 112 -1.68 25.44 13.01
C PHE A 112 -3.04 24.75 12.93
N LYS A 113 -3.89 25.17 11.99
CA LYS A 113 -5.15 24.48 11.76
C LYS A 113 -4.89 23.19 11.00
N THR A 114 -5.61 22.13 11.36
CA THR A 114 -5.56 20.84 10.66
C THR A 114 -5.84 20.98 9.16
N GLU A 115 -6.72 21.90 8.78
CA GLU A 115 -7.04 22.19 7.39
C GLU A 115 -5.85 22.78 6.61
N ASP A 116 -5.09 23.70 7.22
CA ASP A 116 -3.90 24.29 6.59
C ASP A 116 -2.83 23.24 6.36
N TYR A 117 -2.59 22.38 7.35
CA TYR A 117 -1.67 21.26 7.23
C TYR A 117 -2.11 20.26 6.15
N TYR A 118 -3.38 19.85 6.14
CA TYR A 118 -3.91 18.97 5.10
C TYR A 118 -3.74 19.58 3.71
N ASN A 119 -4.10 20.86 3.54
CA ASN A 119 -3.93 21.57 2.28
C ASN A 119 -2.48 21.64 1.83
N TYR A 120 -1.52 21.67 2.76
CA TYR A 120 -0.09 21.70 2.48
C TYR A 120 0.48 20.36 1.98
N ILE A 121 -0.16 19.23 2.31
CA ILE A 121 0.30 17.87 1.95
C ILE A 121 -0.60 17.12 0.97
N LYS A 122 -1.81 17.62 0.68
CA LYS A 122 -2.84 16.88 -0.07
C LYS A 122 -2.42 16.51 -1.48
N ASP A 123 -1.57 17.30 -2.13
CA ASP A 123 -1.04 17.03 -3.47
C ASP A 123 -0.31 15.68 -3.53
N ILE A 124 0.41 15.32 -2.46
CA ILE A 124 1.12 14.04 -2.36
C ILE A 124 0.12 12.89 -2.13
N LEU A 125 -0.93 13.12 -1.34
CA LEU A 125 -1.95 12.12 -1.06
C LEU A 125 -2.77 11.77 -2.30
N GLU A 126 -3.08 12.77 -3.12
CA GLU A 126 -3.96 12.67 -4.29
C GLU A 126 -3.24 12.29 -5.61
N ALA A 127 -1.90 12.31 -5.64
CA ALA A 127 -1.07 11.94 -6.80
C ALA A 127 -1.23 10.49 -7.29
#